data_AF-A0A1S3JCU4-F1
#
_entry.id   AF-A0A1S3JCU4-F1
#
_cell.length_a   1.000
_cell.length_b   1.000
_cell.length_c   1.000
_cell.angle_alpha   90.00
_cell.angle_beta   90.00
_cell.angle_gamma   90.00
#
_symmetry.space_group_name_H-M   'P 1'
#
loop_
_entity.id
_entity.type
_entity.pdbx_description
1 polymer ?
#
loop_
_entity_poly.entity_id
_entity_poly.type
_entity_poly.pdbx_seq_one_letter_code
_entity_poly.pdbx_strand_id
1 'polypeptide(L)'
;MSVKLLWGGYYTVSIRQGLVAVVLNTNLYYGSNKVTADISDHAGQLQWFDKVLKQAAQNGNKAYVIAHIPTGMQGKRVLMMRPHFNKRLNELIIKYKNTIAAMFYGHQHTDTFKLWYDQGEPVAFGLIAPSITPTHNPGIRLLRYDRLTFQLTDIWQYYLELPDANSKSKAQWKLEYKFSEAYGVHEISSTSLAQLVSNLEKKTDVFMKYFRYNIVSAKGESVPTSCDTNCQRLYICSIKEVDVDGYNKCVKPVTSNGFRHRGNLPWSFYFLFTTIIVSGSISKNQFL
;
A
#
# COMPACT_ATOMS: atom_id res chain seq x y z
N MET A 1 -29.47 16.86 -5.37
CA MET A 1 -28.75 15.68 -4.82
C MET A 1 -28.73 14.60 -5.90
N SER A 2 -27.59 13.94 -6.17
CA SER A 2 -27.52 12.93 -7.25
C SER A 2 -28.50 11.78 -6.96
N VAL A 3 -29.32 11.40 -7.95
CA VAL A 3 -30.26 10.26 -7.85
C VAL A 3 -29.52 9.02 -7.31
N LYS A 4 -28.29 8.77 -7.76
CA LYS A 4 -27.48 7.63 -7.32
C LYS A 4 -27.11 7.64 -5.83
N LEU A 5 -26.94 8.82 -5.23
CA LEU A 5 -26.67 8.93 -3.80
C LEU A 5 -27.87 8.44 -2.97
N LEU A 6 -29.09 8.82 -3.37
CA LEU A 6 -30.32 8.41 -2.68
C LEU A 6 -30.59 6.90 -2.84
N TRP A 7 -30.28 6.33 -4.00
CA TRP A 7 -30.56 4.91 -4.28
C TRP A 7 -29.52 3.93 -3.74
N GLY A 8 -28.23 4.30 -3.74
CA GLY A 8 -27.16 3.34 -3.44
C GLY A 8 -25.96 3.92 -2.69
N GLY A 9 -25.99 5.20 -2.31
CA GLY A 9 -24.89 5.83 -1.58
C GLY A 9 -23.65 6.16 -2.42
N TYR A 10 -23.75 6.13 -3.76
CA TYR A 10 -22.62 6.34 -4.67
C TYR A 10 -22.94 7.42 -5.70
N TYR A 11 -21.93 8.15 -6.19
CA TYR A 11 -22.14 9.28 -7.11
C TYR A 11 -20.82 9.75 -7.75
N THR A 12 -20.92 10.64 -8.74
CA THR A 12 -19.80 11.43 -9.24
C THR A 12 -19.95 12.89 -8.91
N VAL A 13 -18.83 13.60 -8.79
CA VAL A 13 -18.79 15.06 -8.72
C VAL A 13 -17.59 15.58 -9.50
N SER A 14 -17.78 16.64 -10.28
CA SER A 14 -16.67 17.31 -10.97
C SER A 14 -15.81 18.02 -9.94
N ILE A 15 -14.52 17.67 -9.85
CA ILE A 15 -13.56 18.44 -9.05
C ILE A 15 -13.20 19.70 -9.84
N ARG A 16 -12.99 19.53 -11.15
CA ARG A 16 -12.69 20.58 -12.13
C ARG A 16 -12.67 20.00 -13.53
N GLN A 17 -12.52 20.85 -14.55
CA GLN A 17 -12.33 20.39 -15.93
C GLN A 17 -11.19 19.36 -16.01
N GLY A 18 -11.46 18.22 -16.64
CA GLY A 18 -10.51 17.13 -16.78
C GLY A 18 -10.45 16.14 -15.61
N LEU A 19 -11.06 16.42 -14.46
CA LEU A 19 -10.97 15.58 -13.26
C LEU A 19 -12.31 15.40 -12.54
N VAL A 20 -12.74 14.14 -12.44
CA VAL A 20 -13.97 13.74 -11.75
C VAL A 20 -13.65 12.93 -10.49
N ALA A 21 -14.34 13.20 -9.38
CA ALA A 21 -14.39 12.28 -8.25
C ALA A 21 -15.49 11.24 -8.48
N VAL A 22 -15.14 9.97 -8.33
CA VAL A 22 -16.06 8.83 -8.38
C VAL A 22 -16.14 8.22 -6.97
N VAL A 23 -17.26 8.47 -6.29
CA VAL A 23 -17.46 8.07 -4.90
C VAL A 23 -18.25 6.77 -4.86
N LEU A 24 -17.62 5.72 -4.34
CA LEU A 24 -18.19 4.37 -4.21
C LEU A 24 -18.68 4.11 -2.78
N ASN A 25 -19.82 3.45 -2.67
CA ASN A 25 -20.29 2.81 -1.45
C ASN A 25 -19.78 1.37 -1.37
N THR A 26 -18.52 1.19 -0.94
CA THR A 26 -17.94 -0.15 -0.78
C THR A 26 -18.46 -0.92 0.44
N ASN A 27 -19.28 -0.30 1.30
CA ASN A 27 -19.97 -0.98 2.40
C ASN A 27 -20.98 -2.02 1.90
N LEU A 28 -21.47 -1.86 0.67
CA LEU A 28 -22.30 -2.87 -0.01
C LEU A 28 -21.57 -4.20 -0.21
N TYR A 29 -20.24 -4.18 -0.22
CA TYR A 29 -19.40 -5.34 -0.49
C TYR A 29 -18.77 -5.92 0.78
N TYR A 30 -19.01 -5.31 1.93
CA TYR A 30 -18.42 -5.73 3.21
C TYR A 30 -18.89 -7.14 3.59
N GLY A 31 -17.96 -7.98 4.05
CA GLY A 31 -18.26 -9.37 4.41
C GLY A 31 -19.32 -9.51 5.51
N SER A 32 -19.37 -8.55 6.44
CA SER A 32 -20.36 -8.54 7.52
C SER A 32 -21.69 -7.90 7.14
N ASN A 33 -21.82 -7.33 5.94
CA ASN A 33 -23.11 -6.84 5.47
C ASN A 33 -23.99 -8.02 5.07
N LYS A 34 -25.05 -8.26 5.85
CA LYS A 34 -26.01 -9.35 5.62
C LYS A 34 -27.04 -9.02 4.55
N VAL A 35 -27.31 -7.73 4.29
CA VAL A 35 -28.32 -7.28 3.32
C VAL A 35 -27.90 -7.62 1.89
N THR A 36 -26.60 -7.64 1.62
CA THR A 36 -26.05 -7.82 0.27
C THR A 36 -25.43 -9.19 0.03
N ALA A 37 -25.67 -10.16 0.93
CA ALA A 37 -24.93 -11.42 0.95
C ALA A 37 -25.04 -12.24 -0.34
N ASP A 38 -26.23 -12.26 -0.95
CA ASP A 38 -26.56 -13.11 -2.11
C ASP A 38 -26.84 -12.32 -3.40
N ILE A 39 -26.41 -11.05 -3.44
CA ILE A 39 -26.70 -10.14 -4.55
C ILE A 39 -25.43 -9.93 -5.37
N SER A 40 -25.47 -10.17 -6.69
CA SER A 40 -24.29 -10.15 -7.57
C SER A 40 -23.74 -8.76 -7.91
N ASP A 41 -24.59 -7.73 -7.99
CA ASP A 41 -24.22 -6.31 -8.10
C ASP A 41 -25.29 -5.43 -7.44
N HIS A 42 -25.21 -5.29 -6.12
CA HIS A 42 -26.21 -4.54 -5.35
C HIS A 42 -26.28 -3.08 -5.82
N ALA A 43 -27.49 -2.62 -6.12
CA ALA A 43 -27.78 -1.29 -6.67
C ALA A 43 -27.06 -0.96 -8.00
N GLY A 44 -26.52 -1.97 -8.72
CA GLY A 44 -25.87 -1.81 -10.02
C GLY A 44 -24.60 -0.95 -9.98
N GLN A 45 -23.93 -0.87 -8.82
CA GLN A 45 -22.81 0.02 -8.60
C GLN A 45 -21.59 -0.36 -9.45
N LEU A 46 -21.27 -1.65 -9.60
CA LEU A 46 -20.12 -2.08 -10.41
C LEU A 46 -20.36 -1.82 -11.90
N GLN A 47 -21.56 -2.11 -12.40
CA GLN A 47 -21.93 -1.77 -13.77
C GLN A 47 -21.91 -0.25 -14.01
N TRP A 48 -22.39 0.53 -13.05
CA TRP A 48 -22.34 1.99 -13.13
C TRP A 48 -20.89 2.51 -13.11
N PHE A 49 -20.03 1.95 -12.26
CA PHE A 49 -18.62 2.32 -12.18
C PHE A 49 -17.89 2.08 -13.50
N ASP A 50 -18.10 0.92 -14.13
CA ASP A 50 -17.60 0.59 -15.48
C ASP A 50 -18.03 1.63 -16.52
N LYS A 51 -19.31 2.00 -16.53
CA LYS A 51 -19.86 3.02 -17.46
C LYS A 51 -19.24 4.40 -17.23
N VAL A 52 -19.13 4.83 -15.98
CA VAL A 52 -18.56 6.15 -15.62
C VAL A 52 -17.10 6.23 -16.04
N LEU A 53 -16.29 5.22 -15.74
CA LEU A 53 -14.87 5.22 -16.11
C LEU A 53 -14.67 5.09 -17.61
N LYS A 54 -15.50 4.30 -18.30
CA LYS A 54 -15.51 4.26 -19.77
C LYS A 54 -15.76 5.65 -20.37
N GLN A 55 -16.76 6.37 -19.85
CA GLN A 55 -17.09 7.71 -20.33
C GLN A 55 -15.99 8.72 -20.00
N ALA A 56 -15.39 8.65 -18.81
CA ALA A 56 -14.25 9.49 -18.45
C ALA A 56 -13.07 9.25 -19.41
N ALA A 57 -12.76 7.99 -19.71
CA ALA A 57 -11.71 7.63 -20.66
C ALA A 57 -11.98 8.20 -22.06
N GLN A 58 -13.21 8.05 -22.58
CA GLN A 58 -13.62 8.56 -23.90
C GLN A 58 -13.51 10.09 -23.98
N ASN A 59 -13.75 10.78 -22.87
CA ASN A 59 -13.69 12.24 -22.78
C ASN A 59 -12.28 12.77 -22.43
N GLY A 60 -11.28 11.90 -22.29
CA GLY A 60 -9.93 12.29 -21.86
C GLY A 60 -9.84 12.77 -20.41
N ASN A 61 -10.87 12.52 -19.59
CA ASN A 61 -10.89 12.90 -18.18
C ASN A 61 -10.16 11.87 -17.32
N LYS A 62 -9.53 12.34 -16.23
CA LYS A 62 -9.03 11.50 -15.15
C LYS A 62 -10.07 11.35 -14.04
N ALA A 63 -9.94 10.27 -13.27
CA ALA A 63 -10.79 9.97 -12.14
C ALA A 63 -9.99 9.84 -10.84
N TYR A 64 -10.47 10.47 -9.78
CA TYR A 64 -10.14 10.12 -8.40
C TYR A 64 -11.24 9.24 -7.83
N VAL A 65 -10.89 8.03 -7.41
CA VAL A 65 -11.87 7.11 -6.81
C VAL A 65 -11.82 7.26 -5.30
N ILE A 66 -12.96 7.45 -4.66
CA ILE A 66 -13.06 7.58 -3.21
C ILE A 66 -14.00 6.49 -2.71
N ALA A 67 -13.58 5.73 -1.71
CA ALA A 67 -14.43 4.72 -1.09
C ALA A 67 -14.07 4.53 0.39
N HIS A 68 -14.91 3.82 1.15
CA HIS A 68 -14.62 3.56 2.57
C HIS A 68 -13.69 2.36 2.74
N ILE A 69 -14.15 1.18 2.32
CA ILE A 69 -13.45 -0.10 2.46
C ILE A 69 -12.57 -0.34 1.23
N PRO A 70 -11.25 -0.55 1.38
CA PRO A 70 -10.35 -0.92 0.29
C PRO A 70 -10.47 -2.41 -0.08
N THR A 71 -10.08 -2.75 -1.31
CA THR A 71 -9.85 -4.15 -1.70
C THR A 71 -8.54 -4.68 -1.11
N GLY A 72 -8.36 -6.00 -1.20
CA GLY A 72 -7.20 -6.71 -0.71
C GLY A 72 -7.25 -7.02 0.78
N MET A 73 -6.21 -7.71 1.22
CA MET A 73 -6.08 -8.18 2.59
C MET A 73 -5.51 -7.07 3.48
N GLN A 74 -5.97 -6.97 4.74
CA GLN A 74 -5.25 -6.20 5.76
C GLN A 74 -4.05 -7.03 6.28
N GLY A 75 -3.02 -6.36 6.81
CA GLY A 75 -1.79 -7.01 7.32
C GLY A 75 -1.96 -8.14 8.36
N LYS A 76 -3.18 -8.37 8.88
CA LYS A 76 -3.52 -9.48 9.79
C LYS A 76 -4.27 -10.63 9.10
N ARG A 77 -4.11 -10.80 7.79
CA ARG A 77 -4.79 -11.84 6.98
C ARG A 77 -6.33 -11.73 6.98
N VAL A 78 -6.84 -10.51 7.08
CA VAL A 78 -8.29 -10.23 7.09
C VAL A 78 -8.70 -9.72 5.71
N LEU A 79 -9.62 -10.43 5.06
CA LEU A 79 -10.32 -9.93 3.88
C LEU A 79 -11.60 -9.21 4.33
N MET A 80 -11.70 -7.91 4.05
CA MET A 80 -12.84 -7.10 4.47
C MET A 80 -14.04 -7.25 3.53
N MET A 81 -13.77 -7.32 2.22
CA MET A 81 -14.80 -7.40 1.18
C MET A 81 -15.07 -8.86 0.81
N ARG A 82 -16.28 -9.20 0.37
CA ARG A 82 -16.56 -10.56 -0.13
C ARG A 82 -15.65 -10.87 -1.34
N PRO A 83 -15.10 -12.09 -1.46
CA PRO A 83 -14.09 -12.40 -2.48
C PRO A 83 -14.48 -12.06 -3.92
N HIS A 84 -15.73 -12.30 -4.33
CA HIS A 84 -16.19 -12.01 -5.68
C HIS A 84 -16.23 -10.50 -5.97
N PHE A 85 -16.67 -9.68 -5.02
CA PHE A 85 -16.65 -8.22 -5.16
C PHE A 85 -15.22 -7.67 -5.13
N ASN A 86 -14.36 -8.22 -4.28
CA ASN A 86 -12.94 -7.88 -4.26
C ASN A 86 -12.30 -8.07 -5.63
N LYS A 87 -12.46 -9.27 -6.20
CA LYS A 87 -11.95 -9.61 -7.54
C LYS A 87 -12.54 -8.70 -8.60
N ARG A 88 -13.86 -8.52 -8.62
CA ARG A 88 -14.53 -7.74 -9.65
C ARG A 88 -14.14 -6.26 -9.62
N LEU A 89 -13.97 -5.68 -8.44
CA LEU A 89 -13.52 -4.30 -8.30
C LEU A 89 -12.04 -4.17 -8.72
N ASN A 90 -11.17 -5.12 -8.38
CA ASN A 90 -9.79 -5.16 -8.86
C ASN A 90 -9.71 -5.22 -10.40
N GLU A 91 -10.53 -6.06 -11.04
CA GLU A 91 -10.60 -6.14 -12.52
C GLU A 91 -10.96 -4.79 -13.15
N LEU A 92 -11.94 -4.08 -12.59
CA LEU A 92 -12.34 -2.76 -13.09
C LEU A 92 -11.24 -1.72 -12.88
N ILE A 93 -10.57 -1.73 -11.74
CA ILE A 93 -9.43 -0.84 -11.46
C ILE A 93 -8.32 -1.06 -12.49
N ILE A 94 -7.94 -2.31 -12.75
CA ILE A 94 -6.91 -2.66 -13.73
C ILE A 94 -7.36 -2.27 -15.15
N LYS A 95 -8.61 -2.57 -15.52
CA LYS A 95 -9.18 -2.21 -16.84
C LYS A 95 -9.09 -0.71 -17.13
N TYR A 96 -9.28 0.13 -16.11
CA TYR A 96 -9.28 1.59 -16.22
C TYR A 96 -8.03 2.27 -15.63
N LYS A 97 -6.90 1.54 -15.55
CA LYS A 97 -5.62 2.05 -15.02
C LYS A 97 -5.16 3.38 -15.61
N ASN A 98 -5.44 3.63 -16.90
CA ASN A 98 -5.06 4.87 -17.57
C ASN A 98 -6.01 6.05 -17.27
N THR A 99 -7.19 5.78 -16.73
CA THR A 99 -8.21 6.78 -16.39
C THR A 99 -8.19 7.13 -14.92
N ILE A 100 -7.99 6.14 -14.05
CA ILE A 100 -7.90 6.35 -12.59
C ILE A 100 -6.53 6.94 -12.26
N ALA A 101 -6.50 8.17 -11.75
CA ALA A 101 -5.26 8.85 -11.36
C ALA A 101 -4.82 8.52 -9.92
N ALA A 102 -5.78 8.30 -9.02
CA ALA A 102 -5.52 7.88 -7.64
C ALA A 102 -6.80 7.33 -7.01
N MET A 103 -6.63 6.52 -5.95
CA MET A 103 -7.74 6.03 -5.13
C MET A 103 -7.52 6.38 -3.67
N PHE A 104 -8.60 6.68 -2.95
CA PHE A 104 -8.57 7.11 -1.55
C PHE A 104 -9.55 6.29 -0.72
N TYR A 105 -9.03 5.71 0.36
CA TYR A 105 -9.73 4.80 1.24
C TYR A 105 -9.55 5.15 2.70
N GLY A 106 -10.35 4.54 3.56
CA GLY A 106 -10.21 4.58 5.01
C GLY A 106 -10.38 3.19 5.61
N HIS A 107 -11.27 3.08 6.61
CA HIS A 107 -11.70 1.85 7.28
C HIS A 107 -10.65 1.12 8.12
N GLN A 108 -9.40 1.02 7.66
CA GLN A 108 -8.34 0.30 8.38
C GLN A 108 -7.79 1.06 9.59
N HIS A 109 -8.05 2.37 9.67
CA HIS A 109 -7.57 3.27 10.73
C HIS A 109 -6.03 3.30 10.87
N THR A 110 -5.32 2.89 9.83
CA THR A 110 -3.86 2.89 9.73
C THR A 110 -3.43 3.68 8.49
N ASP A 111 -2.22 4.21 8.53
CA ASP A 111 -1.60 4.86 7.38
C ASP A 111 -0.92 3.82 6.48
N THR A 112 -1.53 3.53 5.32
CA THR A 112 -0.97 2.56 4.38
C THR A 112 -1.43 2.84 2.95
N PHE A 113 -1.02 1.99 2.02
CA PHE A 113 -1.41 2.05 0.63
C PHE A 113 -1.52 0.64 0.03
N LYS A 114 -2.14 0.56 -1.14
CA LYS A 114 -2.31 -0.65 -1.93
C LYS A 114 -1.77 -0.44 -3.33
N LEU A 115 -1.23 -1.50 -3.93
CA LEU A 115 -0.78 -1.54 -5.32
C LEU A 115 -1.55 -2.60 -6.10
N TRP A 116 -1.86 -2.26 -7.35
CA TRP A 116 -2.39 -3.20 -8.33
C TRP A 116 -1.32 -3.42 -9.38
N TYR A 117 -1.13 -4.68 -9.76
CA TYR A 117 -0.20 -5.09 -10.79
C TYR A 117 -0.96 -5.69 -11.97
N ASP A 118 -0.46 -5.45 -13.18
CA ASP A 118 -0.94 -6.09 -14.40
C ASP A 118 0.28 -6.55 -15.20
N GLN A 119 0.34 -7.85 -15.49
CA GLN A 119 1.49 -8.49 -16.14
C GLN A 119 2.85 -8.20 -15.46
N GLY A 120 2.84 -8.02 -14.13
CA GLY A 120 4.05 -7.75 -13.34
C GLY A 120 4.38 -6.27 -13.15
N GLU A 121 3.71 -5.37 -13.86
CA GLU A 121 3.94 -3.93 -13.78
C GLU A 121 2.96 -3.25 -12.81
N PRO A 122 3.40 -2.29 -11.98
CA PRO A 122 2.52 -1.57 -11.07
C PRO A 122 1.66 -0.56 -11.84
N VAL A 123 0.35 -0.78 -11.89
CA VAL A 123 -0.57 -0.02 -12.77
C VAL A 123 -1.53 0.92 -12.07
N ALA A 124 -1.81 0.69 -10.79
CA ALA A 124 -2.67 1.57 -10.00
C ALA A 124 -2.28 1.52 -8.53
N PHE A 125 -2.70 2.54 -7.78
CA PHE A 125 -2.47 2.61 -6.34
C PHE A 125 -3.65 3.24 -5.61
N GLY A 126 -3.75 2.92 -4.33
CA GLY A 126 -4.77 3.47 -3.43
C GLY A 126 -4.16 3.83 -2.10
N LEU A 127 -4.45 5.04 -1.62
CA LEU A 127 -3.98 5.55 -0.34
C LEU A 127 -5.05 5.30 0.73
N ILE A 128 -4.67 4.70 1.84
CA ILE A 128 -5.55 4.45 2.98
C ILE A 128 -5.16 5.44 4.07
N ALA A 129 -6.10 6.30 4.46
CA ALA A 129 -5.88 7.29 5.49
C ALA A 129 -6.16 6.72 6.90
N PRO A 130 -5.43 7.19 7.92
CA PRO A 130 -5.76 6.87 9.31
C PRO A 130 -7.06 7.55 9.75
N SER A 131 -7.53 7.19 10.94
CA SER A 131 -8.78 7.71 11.49
C SER A 131 -8.55 8.88 12.45
N ILE A 132 -9.59 9.68 12.66
CA ILE A 132 -9.66 10.62 13.78
C ILE A 132 -10.02 9.87 15.07
N THR A 133 -10.83 8.80 14.99
CA THR A 133 -11.17 8.02 16.18
C THR A 133 -9.95 7.23 16.68
N PRO A 134 -9.63 7.27 17.98
CA PRO A 134 -8.30 6.89 18.45
C PRO A 134 -8.13 5.38 18.70
N THR A 135 -8.13 4.57 17.63
CA THR A 135 -7.47 3.24 17.70
C THR A 135 -5.95 3.37 17.71
N HIS A 136 -5.46 4.46 17.13
CA HIS A 136 -4.10 4.98 17.16
C HIS A 136 -4.16 6.46 17.55
N ASN A 137 -3.10 7.26 17.33
CA ASN A 137 -3.29 8.71 17.41
C ASN A 137 -4.28 9.17 16.31
N PRO A 138 -5.13 10.17 16.59
CA PRO A 138 -5.95 10.82 15.57
C PRO A 138 -5.08 11.39 14.45
N GLY A 139 -5.44 11.11 13.20
CA GLY A 139 -4.71 11.57 12.01
C GLY A 139 -5.59 12.29 11.00
N ILE A 140 -5.04 13.32 10.36
CA ILE A 140 -5.63 14.00 9.19
C ILE A 140 -4.53 14.19 8.13
N ARG A 141 -4.88 14.17 6.83
CA ARG A 141 -3.89 14.38 5.77
C ARG A 141 -4.30 15.41 4.76
N LEU A 142 -3.31 16.13 4.26
CA LEU A 142 -3.42 17.05 3.13
C LEU A 142 -2.69 16.45 1.93
N LEU A 143 -3.41 16.30 0.82
CA LEU A 143 -2.87 15.79 -0.44
C LEU A 143 -2.53 16.96 -1.36
N ARG A 144 -1.37 16.86 -2.01
CA ARG A 144 -0.94 17.81 -3.03
C ARG A 144 -0.96 17.13 -4.39
N TYR A 145 -1.40 17.85 -5.41
CA TYR A 145 -1.51 17.32 -6.76
C TYR A 145 -1.24 18.40 -7.80
N ASP A 146 -0.71 17.99 -8.95
CA ASP A 146 -0.51 18.84 -10.11
C ASP A 146 -1.85 19.14 -10.80
N ARG A 147 -2.10 20.42 -11.06
CA ARG A 147 -3.38 20.89 -11.57
C ARG A 147 -3.57 20.64 -13.07
N LEU A 148 -2.56 20.25 -13.82
CA LEU A 148 -2.66 19.96 -15.24
C LEU A 148 -2.72 18.44 -15.48
N THR A 149 -1.90 17.68 -14.77
CA THR A 149 -1.80 16.22 -14.96
C THR A 149 -2.67 15.42 -13.98
N PHE A 150 -3.11 16.06 -12.89
CA PHE A 150 -3.81 15.42 -11.77
C PHE A 150 -2.97 14.38 -11.01
N GLN A 151 -1.66 14.37 -11.23
CA GLN A 151 -0.71 13.51 -10.53
C GLN A 151 -0.51 14.00 -9.09
N LEU A 152 -0.55 13.09 -8.12
CA LEU A 152 -0.24 13.40 -6.73
C LEU A 152 1.25 13.69 -6.57
N THR A 153 1.59 14.75 -5.84
CA THR A 153 2.95 15.24 -5.63
C THR A 153 3.44 15.09 -4.19
N ASP A 154 2.55 15.10 -3.20
CA ASP A 154 2.94 14.88 -1.80
C ASP A 154 1.74 14.52 -0.90
N ILE A 155 2.04 13.95 0.27
CA ILE A 155 1.09 13.78 1.38
C ILE A 155 1.69 14.43 2.61
N TRP A 156 0.96 15.35 3.22
CA TRP A 156 1.30 15.93 4.51
C TRP A 156 0.40 15.29 5.54
N GLN A 157 0.95 14.37 6.31
CA GLN A 157 0.23 13.67 7.36
C GLN A 157 0.39 14.46 8.66
N TYR A 158 -0.72 14.80 9.28
CA TYR A 158 -0.78 15.43 10.59
C TYR A 158 -1.38 14.45 11.59
N TYR A 159 -1.02 14.64 12.85
CA TYR A 159 -1.55 13.84 13.93
C TYR A 159 -1.70 14.65 15.23
N LEU A 160 -2.54 14.13 16.11
CA LEU A 160 -2.64 14.60 17.49
C LEU A 160 -2.00 13.57 18.41
N GLU A 161 -0.96 13.96 19.15
CA GLU A 161 -0.36 13.10 20.17
C GLU A 161 -1.32 13.00 21.37
N LEU A 162 -2.17 11.97 21.36
CA LEU A 162 -3.34 11.91 22.22
C LEU A 162 -3.00 11.91 23.73
N PRO A 163 -1.97 11.17 24.21
CA PRO A 163 -1.58 11.24 25.62
C PRO A 163 -1.14 12.65 26.06
N ASP A 164 -0.42 13.38 25.19
CA ASP A 164 0.03 14.76 25.45
C ASP A 164 -1.17 15.72 25.44
N ALA A 165 -2.09 15.54 24.50
CA ALA A 165 -3.28 16.37 24.38
C ALA A 165 -4.21 16.22 25.60
N ASN A 166 -4.39 15.00 26.09
CA ASN A 166 -5.21 14.70 27.27
C ASN A 166 -4.57 15.24 28.55
N SER A 167 -3.26 15.02 28.76
CA SER A 167 -2.58 15.49 29.98
C SER A 167 -2.56 17.02 30.07
N LYS A 168 -2.44 17.72 28.92
CA LYS A 168 -2.46 19.18 28.84
C LYS A 168 -3.85 19.78 28.63
N SER A 169 -4.89 18.96 28.45
CA SER A 169 -6.23 19.40 28.04
C SER A 169 -6.22 20.37 26.84
N LYS A 170 -5.34 20.12 25.86
CA LYS A 170 -5.13 21.00 24.70
C LYS A 170 -4.82 20.19 23.45
N ALA A 171 -5.67 20.31 22.42
CA ALA A 171 -5.47 19.64 21.15
C ALA A 171 -4.47 20.40 20.25
N GLN A 172 -3.19 20.01 20.28
CA GLN A 172 -2.16 20.55 19.39
C GLN A 172 -1.81 19.56 18.28
N TRP A 173 -2.38 19.78 17.09
CA TRP A 173 -2.05 19.01 15.89
C TRP A 173 -0.64 19.33 15.41
N LYS A 174 0.14 18.29 15.08
CA LYS A 174 1.53 18.39 14.63
C LYS A 174 1.67 17.74 13.26
N LEU A 175 2.59 18.23 12.44
CA LEU A 175 3.00 17.52 11.24
C LEU A 175 3.72 16.24 11.67
N GLU A 176 3.23 15.09 11.23
CA GLU A 176 3.87 13.79 11.46
C GLU A 176 5.01 13.59 10.46
N TYR A 177 4.69 13.73 9.17
CA TYR A 177 5.66 13.64 8.08
C TYR A 177 5.12 14.26 6.79
N LYS A 178 6.03 14.61 5.88
CA LYS A 178 5.74 14.77 4.45
C LYS A 178 6.23 13.53 3.72
N PHE A 179 5.41 12.97 2.84
CA PHE A 179 5.72 11.70 2.15
C PHE A 179 7.04 11.80 1.36
N SER A 180 7.22 12.93 0.70
CA SER A 180 8.45 13.26 -0.03
C SER A 180 9.71 13.24 0.84
N GLU A 181 9.67 13.87 2.01
CA GLU A 181 10.80 13.91 2.96
C GLU A 181 11.01 12.55 3.66
N ALA A 182 9.93 11.84 4.00
CA ALA A 182 10.00 10.57 4.72
C ALA A 182 10.61 9.45 3.86
N TYR A 183 10.26 9.40 2.58
CA TYR A 183 10.55 8.28 1.70
C TYR A 183 11.40 8.64 0.47
N GLY A 184 11.73 9.91 0.25
CA GLY A 184 12.49 10.35 -0.93
C GLY A 184 11.70 10.22 -2.23
N VAL A 185 10.37 10.37 -2.18
CA VAL A 185 9.45 10.16 -3.29
C VAL A 185 8.81 11.49 -3.71
N HIS A 186 9.22 12.05 -4.84
CA HIS A 186 8.79 13.37 -5.31
C HIS A 186 7.46 13.37 -6.09
N GLU A 187 7.02 12.20 -6.56
CA GLU A 187 5.72 11.98 -7.19
C GLU A 187 5.10 10.70 -6.64
N ILE A 188 3.79 10.67 -6.42
CA ILE A 188 3.11 9.50 -5.87
C ILE A 188 2.40 8.77 -7.01
N SER A 189 3.17 7.96 -7.72
CA SER A 189 2.74 7.08 -8.80
C SER A 189 2.80 5.60 -8.39
N SER A 190 2.12 4.71 -9.11
CA SER A 190 2.20 3.26 -8.87
C SER A 190 3.66 2.76 -8.93
N THR A 191 4.45 3.29 -9.87
CA THR A 191 5.89 3.00 -10.01
C THR A 191 6.69 3.46 -8.80
N SER A 192 6.55 4.72 -8.38
CA SER A 192 7.27 5.26 -7.22
C SER A 192 6.94 4.50 -5.92
N LEU A 193 5.68 4.09 -5.75
CA LEU A 193 5.23 3.32 -4.59
C LEU A 193 5.72 1.88 -4.65
N ALA A 194 5.80 1.26 -5.82
CA ALA A 194 6.43 -0.05 -5.97
C ALA A 194 7.93 -0.01 -5.63
N GLN A 195 8.63 1.06 -6.02
CA GLN A 195 10.02 1.28 -5.62
C GLN A 195 10.15 1.47 -4.10
N LEU A 196 9.24 2.22 -3.48
CA LEU A 196 9.18 2.33 -2.02
C LEU A 196 8.98 0.96 -1.38
N VAL A 197 8.07 0.13 -1.89
CA VAL A 197 7.89 -1.24 -1.39
C VAL A 197 9.18 -2.07 -1.50
N SER A 198 9.92 -1.97 -2.60
CA SER A 198 11.23 -2.64 -2.71
C SER A 198 12.22 -2.14 -1.65
N ASN A 199 12.21 -0.83 -1.33
CA ASN A 199 13.01 -0.29 -0.24
C ASN A 199 12.54 -0.81 1.13
N LEU A 200 11.23 -0.91 1.36
CA LEU A 200 10.66 -1.47 2.59
C LEU A 200 11.04 -2.95 2.76
N GLU A 201 11.20 -3.72 1.68
CA GLU A 201 11.67 -5.11 1.74
C GLU A 201 13.17 -5.21 2.08
N LYS A 202 13.99 -4.30 1.56
CA LYS A 202 15.46 -4.38 1.61
C LYS A 202 16.09 -3.61 2.77
N LYS A 203 15.44 -2.55 3.26
CA LYS A 203 16.01 -1.58 4.20
C LYS A 203 15.17 -1.52 5.48
N THR A 204 15.73 -2.08 6.56
CA THR A 204 15.06 -2.17 7.86
C THR A 204 14.67 -0.80 8.43
N ASP A 205 15.52 0.21 8.28
CA ASP A 205 15.26 1.57 8.76
C ASP A 205 14.05 2.22 8.05
N VAL A 206 13.94 2.03 6.73
CA VAL A 206 12.79 2.52 5.94
C VAL A 206 11.52 1.79 6.34
N PHE A 207 11.59 0.47 6.54
CA PHE A 207 10.46 -0.30 7.01
C PHE A 207 10.00 0.09 8.41
N MET A 208 10.93 0.25 9.36
CA MET A 208 10.58 0.66 10.72
C MET A 208 9.99 2.08 10.76
N LYS A 209 10.43 2.98 9.87
CA LYS A 209 9.80 4.29 9.69
C LYS A 209 8.36 4.15 9.20
N TYR A 210 8.13 3.36 8.16
CA TYR A 210 6.77 3.07 7.66
C TYR A 210 5.90 2.41 8.74
N PHE A 211 6.42 1.42 9.45
CA PHE A 211 5.73 0.73 10.54
C PHE A 211 5.32 1.69 11.64
N ARG A 212 6.16 2.68 11.96
CA ARG A 212 5.85 3.73 12.93
C ARG A 212 4.71 4.64 12.46
N TYR A 213 4.75 5.09 11.21
CA TYR A 213 3.70 5.93 10.64
C TYR A 213 2.39 5.17 10.40
N ASN A 214 2.45 3.86 10.16
CA ASN A 214 1.25 3.03 9.95
C ASN A 214 0.25 3.13 11.12
N ILE A 215 0.77 3.29 12.33
CA ILE A 215 0.00 3.46 13.57
C ILE A 215 -0.01 4.93 14.05
N VAL A 216 0.20 5.88 13.14
CA VAL A 216 0.15 7.34 13.39
C VAL A 216 1.05 7.74 14.57
N SER A 217 2.21 7.11 14.68
CA SER A 217 3.16 7.33 15.78
C SER A 217 2.54 7.19 17.17
N ALA A 218 1.54 6.31 17.35
CA ALA A 218 0.95 5.99 18.64
C ALA A 218 2.02 5.50 19.63
N LYS A 219 1.93 5.85 20.91
CA LYS A 219 2.86 5.41 21.97
C LYS A 219 2.06 4.72 23.07
N GLY A 220 2.70 3.79 23.77
CA GLY A 220 2.11 3.07 24.89
C GLY A 220 2.70 1.67 25.01
N GLU A 221 2.52 1.04 26.17
CA GLU A 221 3.05 -0.29 26.47
C GLU A 221 2.47 -1.37 25.55
N SER A 222 1.22 -1.19 25.09
CA SER A 222 0.53 -2.11 24.18
C SER A 222 0.85 -1.86 22.70
N VAL A 223 1.64 -0.83 22.38
CA VAL A 223 2.00 -0.50 20.99
C VAL A 223 3.23 -1.30 20.57
N PRO A 224 3.17 -2.11 19.50
CA PRO A 224 4.34 -2.83 19.02
C PRO A 224 5.49 -1.88 18.64
N THR A 225 6.66 -2.10 19.22
CA THR A 225 7.89 -1.32 18.94
C THR A 225 8.84 -2.04 17.98
N SER A 226 8.60 -3.32 17.71
CA SER A 226 9.37 -4.16 16.80
C SER A 226 8.46 -4.94 15.86
N CYS A 227 9.00 -5.36 14.73
CA CYS A 227 8.31 -6.16 13.73
C CYS A 227 9.36 -7.06 13.08
N ASP A 228 9.24 -8.37 13.31
CA ASP A 228 10.15 -9.37 12.76
C ASP A 228 9.94 -9.57 11.25
N THR A 229 10.74 -10.44 10.63
CA THR A 229 10.66 -10.74 9.20
C THR A 229 9.27 -11.24 8.77
N ASN A 230 8.56 -11.96 9.64
CA ASN A 230 7.22 -12.46 9.33
C ASN A 230 6.20 -11.31 9.37
N CYS A 231 6.25 -10.48 10.40
CA CYS A 231 5.46 -9.26 10.52
C CYS A 231 5.70 -8.34 9.31
N GLN A 232 6.95 -8.08 8.94
CA GLN A 232 7.31 -7.29 7.76
C GLN A 232 6.70 -7.88 6.49
N ARG A 233 6.84 -9.20 6.27
CA ARG A 233 6.25 -9.89 5.12
C ARG A 233 4.73 -9.70 5.06
N LEU A 234 4.03 -9.78 6.19
CA LEU A 234 2.57 -9.57 6.21
C LEU A 234 2.17 -8.16 5.77
N TYR A 235 2.90 -7.13 6.20
CA TYR A 235 2.68 -5.76 5.73
C TYR A 235 2.95 -5.62 4.23
N ILE A 236 4.13 -6.06 3.78
CA ILE A 236 4.53 -5.98 2.37
C ILE A 236 3.53 -6.70 1.46
N CYS A 237 3.17 -7.94 1.79
CA CYS A 237 2.21 -8.71 1.00
C CYS A 237 0.83 -8.06 1.00
N SER A 238 0.41 -7.45 2.12
CA SER A 238 -0.86 -6.73 2.14
C SER A 238 -0.85 -5.52 1.20
N ILE A 239 0.29 -4.85 1.02
CA ILE A 239 0.42 -3.70 0.12
C ILE A 239 0.39 -4.15 -1.35
N LYS A 240 1.15 -5.18 -1.70
CA LYS A 240 1.38 -5.61 -3.10
C LYS A 240 0.27 -6.49 -3.67
N GLU A 241 -0.42 -7.24 -2.81
CA GLU A 241 -1.35 -8.29 -3.24
C GLU A 241 -2.79 -7.94 -2.86
N VAL A 242 -3.53 -7.39 -3.83
CA VAL A 242 -4.95 -7.06 -3.70
C VAL A 242 -5.87 -8.26 -3.95
N ASP A 243 -5.34 -9.34 -4.51
CA ASP A 243 -6.04 -10.60 -4.71
C ASP A 243 -5.69 -11.62 -3.63
N VAL A 244 -6.68 -12.41 -3.21
CA VAL A 244 -6.56 -13.37 -2.10
C VAL A 244 -5.49 -14.42 -2.39
N ASP A 245 -5.46 -14.96 -3.61
CA ASP A 245 -4.50 -15.99 -3.99
C ASP A 245 -3.07 -15.46 -4.06
N GLY A 246 -2.90 -14.24 -4.58
CA GLY A 246 -1.60 -13.55 -4.59
C GLY A 246 -1.08 -13.32 -3.18
N TYR A 247 -1.94 -12.81 -2.30
CA TYR A 247 -1.60 -12.59 -0.89
C TYR A 247 -1.19 -13.90 -0.20
N ASN A 248 -1.97 -14.96 -0.37
CA ASN A 248 -1.71 -16.26 0.22
C ASN A 248 -0.40 -16.90 -0.28
N LYS A 249 0.00 -16.63 -1.53
CA LYS A 249 1.31 -17.04 -2.06
C LYS A 249 2.43 -16.19 -1.46
N CYS A 250 2.25 -14.88 -1.39
CA CYS A 250 3.26 -13.94 -0.90
C CYS A 250 3.60 -14.16 0.59
N VAL A 251 2.60 -14.41 1.45
CA VAL A 251 2.84 -14.55 2.90
C VAL A 251 3.47 -15.89 3.29
N LYS A 252 3.54 -16.86 2.38
CA LYS A 252 4.24 -18.12 2.65
C LYS A 252 5.73 -17.84 2.82
N PRO A 253 6.41 -18.44 3.81
CA PRO A 253 7.85 -18.40 3.86
C PRO A 253 8.40 -18.92 2.54
N VAL A 254 9.39 -18.22 1.97
CA VAL A 254 10.20 -18.82 0.92
C VAL A 254 10.91 -19.99 1.59
N THR A 255 10.39 -21.20 1.40
CA THR A 255 11.15 -22.40 1.70
C THR A 255 12.37 -22.31 0.79
N SER A 256 13.55 -22.10 1.37
CA SER A 256 14.79 -22.39 0.69
C SER A 256 14.71 -23.87 0.30
N ASN A 257 14.22 -24.15 -0.90
CA ASN A 257 14.57 -25.40 -1.56
C ASN A 257 16.08 -25.28 -1.72
N GLY A 258 16.78 -25.84 -0.74
CA GLY A 258 18.21 -25.89 -0.74
C GLY A 258 18.63 -26.43 -2.09
N PHE A 259 19.56 -25.73 -2.72
CA PHE A 259 20.56 -26.41 -3.52
C PHE A 259 21.25 -27.42 -2.59
N ARG A 260 20.64 -28.59 -2.40
CA ARG A 260 21.37 -29.79 -2.08
C ARG A 260 22.17 -30.07 -3.34
N HIS A 261 23.40 -29.60 -3.39
CA HIS A 261 24.41 -30.25 -4.20
C HIS A 261 24.43 -31.73 -3.75
N ARG A 262 23.78 -32.60 -4.51
CA ARG A 262 24.15 -34.02 -4.54
C ARG A 262 25.48 -34.10 -5.27
N GLY A 263 26.55 -33.71 -4.57
CA GLY A 263 27.91 -34.06 -4.93
C GLY A 263 28.25 -35.34 -4.20
N ASN A 264 28.02 -36.49 -4.83
CA ASN A 264 28.73 -37.71 -4.46
C ASN A 264 30.19 -37.49 -4.87
N LEU A 265 31.07 -37.23 -3.90
CA LEU A 265 32.52 -37.36 -4.09
C LEU A 265 32.97 -38.53 -3.20
N PRO A 266 33.41 -39.66 -3.80
CA PRO A 266 33.89 -40.79 -3.04
C PRO A 266 35.23 -40.48 -2.39
N TRP A 267 35.37 -40.96 -1.15
CA TRP A 267 36.62 -41.00 -0.41
C TRP A 267 37.68 -41.75 -1.18
N SER A 268 38.74 -41.09 -1.64
CA SER A 268 40.04 -41.71 -1.94
C SER A 268 41.15 -40.65 -2.02
N PHE A 269 42.25 -40.93 -1.33
CA PHE A 269 43.59 -40.32 -1.42
C PHE A 269 43.90 -39.03 -0.64
N TYR A 270 44.34 -39.25 0.61
CA TYR A 270 45.53 -38.59 1.14
C TYR A 270 46.76 -38.98 0.28
N PHE A 271 47.58 -38.00 -0.14
CA PHE A 271 49.03 -37.93 0.18
C PHE A 271 49.79 -36.81 -0.56
N LEU A 272 50.73 -36.22 0.20
CA LEU A 272 52.04 -35.64 -0.17
C LEU A 272 52.17 -34.30 -0.93
N PHE A 273 52.61 -33.29 -0.16
CA PHE A 273 53.67 -32.31 -0.40
C PHE A 273 53.98 -31.84 -1.84
N THR A 274 53.89 -30.53 -2.05
CA THR A 274 55.07 -29.77 -2.51
C THR A 274 54.94 -28.27 -2.20
N THR A 275 55.98 -27.76 -1.58
CA THR A 275 56.27 -26.35 -1.31
C THR A 275 56.52 -25.59 -2.61
N ILE A 276 55.87 -24.46 -2.83
CA ILE A 276 56.38 -23.40 -3.72
C ILE A 276 56.30 -22.08 -2.97
N ILE A 277 57.49 -21.59 -2.60
CA ILE A 277 57.75 -20.23 -2.13
C ILE A 277 57.87 -19.36 -3.39
N VAL A 278 57.09 -18.29 -3.47
CA VAL A 278 57.42 -17.13 -4.32
C VAL A 278 57.37 -15.89 -3.46
N SER A 279 58.55 -15.32 -3.24
CA SER A 279 58.81 -14.03 -2.62
C SER A 279 58.69 -12.91 -3.67
N GLY A 280 58.20 -11.73 -3.26
CA GLY A 280 58.06 -10.61 -4.19
C GLY A 280 57.51 -9.31 -3.57
N SER A 281 58.25 -8.74 -2.63
CA SER A 281 58.45 -7.29 -2.38
C SER A 281 57.26 -6.30 -2.54
N ILE A 282 56.75 -5.83 -1.40
CA ILE A 282 55.96 -4.59 -1.27
C ILE A 282 56.94 -3.43 -1.07
N SER A 283 56.99 -2.46 -2.00
CA SER A 283 57.65 -1.17 -1.76
C SER A 283 56.60 -0.14 -1.34
N LYS A 284 56.69 0.31 -0.08
CA LYS A 284 56.11 1.57 0.38
C LYS A 284 56.97 2.72 -0.15
N ASN A 285 56.36 3.77 -0.69
CA ASN A 285 56.95 5.10 -0.66
C ASN A 285 55.89 6.10 -0.17
N GLN A 286 56.25 6.79 0.91
CA GLN A 286 55.64 8.00 1.45
C GLN A 286 56.34 9.24 0.85
N PHE A 287 55.69 10.39 1.05
CA PHE A 287 56.12 11.78 0.87
C PHE A 287 55.89 12.38 -0.52
N LEU A 288 54.79 13.14 -0.67
CA LEU A 288 54.64 14.54 -0.26
C LEU A 288 53.18 14.86 0.08
#